data_AF-A0A8T7DDD9-F1
#
_entry.id   AF-A0A8T7DDD9-F1
#
_cell.length_a   1.000
_cell.length_b   1.000
_cell.length_c   1.000
_cell.angle_alpha   90.00
_cell.angle_beta   90.00
_cell.angle_gamma   90.00
#
_symmetry.space_group_name_H-M   'P 1'
#
loop_
_entity.id
_entity.type
_entity.pdbx_description
1 polymer ?
#
loop_
_entity_poly.entity_id
_entity_poly.type
_entity_poly.pdbx_seq_one_letter_code
_entity_poly.pdbx_strand_id
1 'polypeptide(L)' 'ISDNGPGATEEEIADMVKRGVRIDENKSGSGLGLSIVHDIVKDYSGTIEYTKSEELGGLQVSVTIPLEQHH' A
#
# COMPACT_ATOMS: atom_id res chain seq x y z
N ILE A 1 -2.56 -4.49 -7.41
CA ILE A 1 -3.35 -5.49 -6.64
C ILE A 1 -4.58 -4.77 -6.12
N SER A 2 -5.77 -5.38 -6.21
CA SER A 2 -7.00 -4.75 -5.74
C SER A 2 -7.82 -5.74 -4.92
N ASP A 3 -8.53 -5.26 -3.89
CA ASP A 3 -9.47 -6.05 -3.10
C ASP A 3 -10.88 -5.46 -3.10
N ASN A 4 -11.84 -6.24 -2.59
CA ASN A 4 -13.25 -5.90 -2.43
C ASN A 4 -13.65 -5.72 -0.95
N GLY A 5 -12.68 -5.36 -0.09
CA GLY A 5 -12.94 -5.04 1.30
C GLY A 5 -13.88 -3.83 1.45
N PRO A 6 -14.23 -3.41 2.68
CA PRO A 6 -15.12 -2.27 2.91
C PRO A 6 -14.61 -0.95 2.31
N GLY A 7 -13.35 -0.95 1.84
CA GLY A 7 -12.65 0.22 1.34
C GLY A 7 -12.21 1.13 2.49
N ALA A 8 -11.37 2.09 2.14
CA ALA A 8 -11.03 3.22 2.98
C ALA A 8 -11.21 4.47 2.12
N THR A 9 -11.64 5.56 2.74
CA THR A 9 -11.63 6.88 2.09
C THR A 9 -10.19 7.25 1.72
N GLU A 10 -10.01 8.14 0.73
CA GLU A 10 -8.66 8.59 0.34
C GLU A 10 -7.89 9.19 1.54
N GLU A 11 -8.61 9.83 2.46
CA GLU A 11 -8.07 10.42 3.68
C GLU A 11 -7.62 9.33 4.68
N GLU A 12 -8.42 8.27 4.85
CA GLU A 12 -8.03 7.09 5.65
C GLU A 12 -6.85 6.35 5.02
N ILE A 13 -6.81 6.21 3.69
CA ILE A 13 -5.69 5.62 2.97
C ILE A 13 -4.42 6.45 3.17
N ALA A 14 -4.50 7.77 3.01
CA ALA A 14 -3.37 8.67 3.22
C ALA A 14 -2.84 8.56 4.67
N ASP A 15 -3.74 8.50 5.65
CA ASP A 15 -3.38 8.30 7.06
C ASP A 15 -2.79 6.91 7.33
N MET A 16 -3.29 5.86 6.67
CA MET A 16 -2.77 4.49 6.74
C MET A 16 -1.34 4.42 6.20
N VAL A 17 -1.05 5.11 5.10
CA VAL A 17 0.30 5.22 4.52
C VAL A 17 1.23 6.00 5.46
N LYS A 18 0.75 7.13 5.99
CA LYS A 18 1.54 8.05 6.83
C LYS A 18 1.89 7.45 8.20
N ARG A 19 1.00 6.63 8.76
CA ARG A 19 1.22 5.93 10.04
C ARG A 19 2.08 4.67 9.91
N GLY A 20 2.57 4.35 8.72
CA GLY A 20 3.33 3.13 8.46
C GLY A 20 2.43 1.93 8.63
N VAL A 21 1.52 1.76 7.66
CA VAL A 21 0.56 0.65 7.49
C VAL A 21 0.41 -0.23 8.73
N ARG A 22 -0.34 0.26 9.71
CA ARG A 22 -0.98 -0.59 10.72
C ARG A 22 -2.42 -0.76 10.30
N ILE A 23 -2.62 -1.58 9.28
CA ILE A 23 -3.96 -1.98 8.87
C ILE A 23 -4.33 -3.15 9.76
N ASP A 24 -5.15 -2.84 10.76
CA ASP A 24 -6.01 -3.78 11.48
C ASP A 24 -5.37 -4.57 12.63
N GLU A 25 -5.34 -4.00 13.84
CA GLU A 25 -5.09 -4.74 15.10
C GLU A 25 -6.28 -5.65 15.51
N ASN A 26 -7.35 -5.75 14.72
CA ASN A 26 -8.52 -6.57 15.05
C ASN A 26 -8.57 -7.94 14.33
N LYS A 27 -7.59 -8.28 13.50
CA LYS A 27 -7.40 -9.63 12.94
C LYS A 27 -5.95 -10.05 13.12
N SER A 28 -5.73 -11.30 13.56
CA SER A 28 -4.41 -11.87 13.85
C SER A 28 -3.37 -11.59 12.76
N GLY A 29 -2.54 -10.57 12.97
CA GLY A 29 -1.49 -10.12 12.06
C GLY A 29 -0.80 -8.88 12.62
N SER A 30 0.52 -8.76 12.48
CA SER A 30 1.30 -7.67 13.08
C SER A 30 1.18 -6.32 12.35
N GLY A 31 0.44 -6.26 11.24
CA GLY A 31 0.35 -5.08 10.37
C GLY A 31 1.60 -4.81 9.52
N LEU A 32 2.71 -5.53 9.71
CA LEU A 32 4.02 -5.18 9.12
C LEU A 32 4.13 -5.39 7.59
N GLY A 33 3.15 -6.02 6.95
CA GLY A 33 3.25 -6.47 5.56
C GLY A 33 3.55 -5.34 4.58
N LEU A 34 2.77 -4.25 4.59
CA LEU A 34 2.97 -3.18 3.61
C LEU A 34 4.08 -2.20 4.00
N SER A 35 4.46 -2.09 5.28
CA SER A 35 5.66 -1.33 5.64
C SER A 35 6.91 -2.00 5.06
N ILE A 36 6.99 -3.33 5.11
CA ILE A 36 8.08 -4.08 4.48
C ILE A 36 8.06 -3.89 2.96
N VAL A 37 6.89 -3.96 2.32
CA VAL A 37 6.78 -3.72 0.87
C VAL A 37 7.20 -2.30 0.50
N HIS A 38 6.82 -1.30 1.30
CA HIS A 38 7.23 0.09 1.07
C HIS A 38 8.75 0.25 1.09
N ASP A 39 9.41 -0.34 2.10
CA ASP A 39 10.88 -0.29 2.21
C ASP A 39 11.55 -0.98 1.02
N ILE A 40 11.08 -2.16 0.62
CA ILE A 40 11.59 -2.87 -0.56
C ILE A 40 11.44 -2.01 -1.82
N VAL A 41 10.24 -1.48 -2.08
CA VAL A 41 9.98 -0.66 -3.28
C VAL A 41 10.89 0.56 -3.31
N LYS A 42 11.09 1.21 -2.15
CA LYS A 42 11.98 2.36 -2.01
C LYS A 42 13.45 2.00 -2.28
N ASP A 43 13.92 0.86 -1.77
CA ASP A 43 15.29 0.37 -2.02
C ASP A 43 15.53 0.12 -3.52
N TYR A 44 14.49 -0.27 -4.26
CA TYR A 44 14.55 -0.41 -5.71
C TYR A 44 14.34 0.90 -6.48
N SER A 45 14.34 2.06 -5.81
CA SER A 45 14.02 3.37 -6.39
C SER A 45 12.64 3.42 -7.08
N GLY A 46 11.74 2.55 -6.63
CA GLY A 46 10.38 2.48 -7.11
C GLY A 46 9.43 3.38 -6.32
N THR A 47 8.20 3.44 -6.80
CA THR A 47 7.08 4.12 -6.14
C THR A 47 5.98 3.13 -5.83
N ILE A 48 5.29 3.36 -4.70
CA ILE A 48 4.09 2.62 -4.31
C ILE A 48 2.97 3.61 -4.06
N GLU A 49 1.81 3.34 -4.66
CA GLU A 49 0.61 4.16 -4.57
C GLU A 49 -0.55 3.34 -4.02
N TYR A 50 -1.40 4.00 -3.23
CA TYR A 50 -2.55 3.41 -2.59
C TYR A 50 -3.78 4.25 -2.97
N THR A 51 -4.76 3.63 -3.60
CA THR A 51 -5.99 4.28 -4.06
C THR A 51 -7.19 3.42 -3.73
N LYS A 52 -8.40 3.98 -3.85
CA LYS A 52 -9.61 3.16 -3.84
C LYS A 52 -9.77 2.48 -5.20
N SER A 53 -10.09 1.18 -5.19
CA SER A 53 -10.39 0.46 -6.43
C SER A 53 -11.71 0.97 -7.03
N GLU A 54 -11.66 1.49 -8.26
CA GLU A 54 -12.87 1.90 -8.98
C GLU A 54 -13.77 0.71 -9.34
N GLU A 55 -13.17 -0.48 -9.54
CA GLU A 55 -13.87 -1.71 -9.94
C GLU A 55 -14.45 -2.45 -8.74
N LEU A 56 -13.66 -2.66 -7.68
CA LEU A 56 -14.02 -3.51 -6.55
C LEU A 56 -14.44 -2.73 -5.29
N GLY A 57 -14.23 -1.42 -5.27
CA GLY A 57 -14.57 -0.55 -4.14
C GLY A 57 -13.65 -0.64 -2.92
N GLY A 58 -12.75 -1.62 -2.86
CA GLY A 58 -11.77 -1.82 -1.78
C GLY A 58 -10.46 -1.06 -2.01
N LEU A 59 -9.35 -1.54 -1.44
CA LEU A 59 -8.03 -0.94 -1.63
C LEU A 59 -7.42 -1.39 -2.97
N GLN A 60 -6.76 -0.47 -3.65
CA GLN A 60 -5.89 -0.73 -4.80
C GLN A 60 -4.48 -0.27 -4.49
N VAL A 61 -3.52 -1.15 -4.75
CA VAL A 61 -2.08 -0.92 -4.56
C VAL A 61 -1.37 -1.06 -5.90
N SER A 62 -0.65 -0.01 -6.29
CA SER A 62 0.14 0.06 -7.52
C SER A 62 1.62 0.23 -7.17
N VAL A 63 2.49 -0.55 -7.81
CA VAL A 63 3.94 -0.46 -7.63
C VAL A 63 4.58 -0.22 -8.98
N THR A 64 5.45 0.78 -9.06
CA THR A 64 6.24 1.11 -10.26
C THR A 64 7.71 1.03 -9.91
N ILE A 65 8.46 0.21 -10.64
CA ILE A 65 9.92 0.08 -10.48
C ILE A 65 10.59 0.56 -11.78
N PRO A 66 11.64 1.39 -11.71
CA PRO A 66 12.41 1.79 -12.89
C PRO A 66 13.12 0.58 -13.53
N LEU A 67 13.11 0.51 -14.87
CA LEU A 67 13.70 -0.60 -15.64
C LEU A 67 15.24 -0.59 -15.65
N GLU A 68 15.86 0.56 -15.39
CA GLU A 68 17.31 0.72 -15.31
C GLU A 68 17.68 1.36 -13.97
N GLN A 69 18.50 0.66 -13.19
CA GLN A 69 19.11 1.22 -12.00
C GLN A 69 20.44 1.85 -12.41
N HIS A 70 20.48 3.18 -12.51
CA HIS A 70 21.75 3.89 -12.58
C HIS A 70 22.44 3.78 -11.22
N HIS A 71 23.36 2.82 -11.11
CA HIS A 71 24.40 2.79 -10.08
C HIS A 71 25.49 3.81 -10.39
#